data_AF-A0A6G2DD44-F1
#
_entry.id   AF-A0A6G2DD44-F1
#
_cell.length_a   1.000
_cell.length_b   1.000
_cell.length_c   1.000
_cell.angle_alpha   90.00
_cell.angle_beta   90.00
_cell.angle_gamma   90.00
#
_symmetry.space_group_name_H-M   'P 1'
#
loop_
_entity.id
_entity.type
_entity.pdbx_description
1 polymer ?
#
loop_
_entity_poly.entity_id
_entity_poly.type
_entity_poly.pdbx_seq_one_letter_code
_entity_poly.pdbx_strand_id
1 'polypeptide(L)'
;MRNQFDLELHELEQSFLGLGQLVLETASKALLALASKDKEMAELIINKDHAINQGQSAIELTCARLLALQQPQVSDLRFVISIMSSCSDLER
;
A
#
# COMPACT_ATOMS: atom_id res chain seq x y z
N MET A 1 14.99 0.16 21.94
CA MET A 1 14.40 1.27 21.18
C MET A 1 14.67 1.14 19.68
N ARG A 2 15.92 1.07 19.20
CA ARG A 2 16.19 0.89 17.76
C ARG A 2 15.56 -0.39 17.16
N ASN A 3 15.66 -1.54 17.85
CA ASN A 3 15.01 -2.77 17.41
C ASN A 3 13.48 -2.66 17.23
N GLN A 4 12.79 -1.82 18.03
CA GLN A 4 11.35 -1.64 17.88
C GLN A 4 11.02 -0.82 16.63
N PHE A 5 11.81 0.22 16.37
CA PHE A 5 11.67 1.02 15.15
C PHE A 5 11.99 0.20 13.90
N ASP A 6 13.04 -0.62 13.93
CA ASP A 6 13.39 -1.51 12.82
C ASP A 6 12.26 -2.53 12.53
N LEU A 7 11.59 -3.03 13.58
CA LEU A 7 10.41 -3.90 13.43
C LEU A 7 9.25 -3.15 12.78
N GLU A 8 8.95 -1.92 13.22
CA GLU A 8 7.87 -1.13 12.64
C GLU A 8 8.16 -0.72 11.18
N LEU A 9 9.42 -0.48 10.82
CA LEU A 9 9.83 -0.27 9.42
C LEU A 9 9.61 -1.52 8.58
N HIS A 10 9.91 -2.71 9.13
CA HIS A 10 9.67 -3.96 8.43
C HIS A 10 8.16 -4.25 8.28
N GLU A 11 7.35 -3.97 9.29
CA GLU A 11 5.89 -4.08 9.20
C GLU A 11 5.30 -3.12 8.16
N LEU A 12 5.83 -1.89 8.08
CA LEU A 12 5.47 -0.93 7.04
C LEU A 12 5.81 -1.46 5.64
N GLU A 13 7.00 -2.03 5.46
CA GLU A 13 7.45 -2.66 4.21
C GLU A 13 6.51 -3.80 3.80
N GLN A 14 6.19 -4.71 4.73
CA GLN A 14 5.27 -5.83 4.47
C GLN A 14 3.87 -5.34 4.10
N SER A 15 3.37 -4.31 4.77
CA SER A 15 2.07 -3.70 4.45
C SER A 15 2.04 -3.11 3.04
N PHE A 16 3.12 -2.42 2.66
CA PHE A 16 3.28 -1.86 1.31
C PHE A 16 3.34 -2.95 0.23
N LEU A 17 4.12 -4.01 0.45
CA LEU A 17 4.18 -5.16 -0.47
C LEU A 17 2.82 -5.86 -0.60
N GLY A 18 2.10 -6.02 0.51
CA GLY A 18 0.75 -6.57 0.51
C GLY A 18 -0.24 -5.73 -0.31
N LEU A 19 -0.19 -4.39 -0.20
CA LEU A 19 -0.99 -3.49 -1.03
C LEU A 19 -0.63 -3.65 -2.51
N GLY A 20 0.66 -3.68 -2.84
CA GLY A 20 1.12 -3.88 -4.22
C GLY A 20 0.62 -5.20 -4.82
N GLN A 21 0.62 -6.29 -4.04
CA GLN A 21 0.05 -7.57 -4.48
C GLN A 21 -1.44 -7.46 -4.77
N LEU A 22 -2.21 -6.79 -3.89
CA LEU A 22 -3.64 -6.60 -4.08
C LEU A 22 -3.96 -5.79 -5.34
N VAL A 23 -3.19 -4.72 -5.60
CA VAL A 23 -3.31 -3.90 -6.83
C VAL A 23 -3.03 -4.75 -8.07
N LEU A 24 -1.94 -5.54 -8.07
CA LEU A 24 -1.58 -6.41 -9.19
C LEU A 24 -2.64 -7.48 -9.49
N GLU A 25 -3.20 -8.10 -8.44
CA GLU A 25 -4.31 -9.06 -8.60
C GLU A 25 -5.56 -8.40 -9.17
N THR A 26 -5.87 -7.19 -8.74
CA THR A 26 -7.04 -6.43 -9.19
C THR A 26 -6.88 -6.03 -10.65
N ALA A 27 -5.71 -5.52 -11.04
CA ALA A 27 -5.38 -5.22 -12.44
C ALA A 27 -5.47 -6.45 -13.34
N SER A 28 -4.95 -7.59 -12.87
CA SER A 28 -5.03 -8.87 -13.61
C SER A 28 -6.48 -9.33 -13.81
N LYS A 29 -7.31 -9.23 -12.77
CA LYS A 29 -8.75 -9.54 -12.84
C LYS A 29 -9.49 -8.58 -13.76
N ALA A 30 -9.13 -7.30 -13.79
CA ALA A 30 -9.73 -6.31 -14.68
C ALA A 30 -9.47 -6.63 -16.16
N LEU A 31 -8.24 -7.03 -16.50
CA LEU A 31 -7.90 -7.49 -17.85
C LEU A 31 -8.69 -8.74 -18.24
N LEU A 32 -8.85 -9.70 -17.32
CA LEU A 32 -9.65 -10.91 -17.54
C LEU A 32 -11.13 -10.57 -17.77
N ALA A 33 -11.73 -9.75 -16.90
CA ALA A 33 -13.13 -9.31 -17.02
C ALA A 33 -13.40 -8.61 -18.35
N LEU A 34 -12.45 -7.78 -18.80
CA LEU A 34 -12.54 -7.12 -20.10
C LEU A 34 -12.48 -8.12 -21.26
N ALA A 35 -11.54 -9.07 -21.22
CA ALA A 35 -11.36 -10.08 -22.26
C ALA A 35 -12.57 -11.02 -22.37
N SER A 36 -13.17 -11.40 -21.24
CA SER A 36 -14.35 -12.28 -21.18
C SER A 36 -15.69 -11.52 -21.34
N LYS A 37 -15.67 -10.19 -21.34
CA LYS A 37 -16.87 -9.32 -21.26
C LYS A 37 -17.76 -9.66 -20.05
N ASP A 38 -17.14 -10.06 -18.95
CA ASP A 38 -17.82 -10.45 -17.72
C ASP A 38 -18.14 -9.21 -16.88
N LYS A 39 -19.42 -8.79 -16.93
CA LYS A 39 -19.93 -7.62 -16.20
C LYS A 39 -19.95 -7.85 -14.69
N GLU A 40 -20.23 -9.07 -14.23
CA GLU A 40 -20.29 -9.37 -12.80
C GLU A 40 -18.89 -9.28 -12.18
N MET A 41 -17.87 -9.82 -12.87
CA MET A 41 -16.49 -9.69 -12.43
C MET A 41 -16.04 -8.22 -12.40
N ALA A 42 -16.42 -7.43 -13.40
CA ALA A 42 -16.12 -6.00 -13.43
C ALA A 42 -16.76 -5.24 -12.26
N GLU A 43 -18.02 -5.52 -11.92
CA GLU A 43 -18.71 -4.92 -10.77
C GLU A 43 -18.05 -5.32 -9.44
N LEU A 44 -17.62 -6.58 -9.30
CA LEU A 44 -16.88 -7.04 -8.13
C LEU A 44 -15.53 -6.33 -7.95
N ILE A 45 -14.83 -6.04 -9.04
CA ILE A 45 -13.56 -5.29 -9.02
C ILE A 45 -13.80 -3.87 -8.51
N ILE A 46 -14.79 -3.16 -9.06
CA ILE A 46 -15.16 -1.80 -8.64
C ILE A 46 -15.53 -1.78 -7.15
N ASN A 47 -16.30 -2.76 -6.68
CA ASN A 47 -16.70 -2.83 -5.28
C ASN A 47 -15.52 -3.15 -4.33
N LYS A 48 -14.47 -3.80 -4.82
CA LYS A 48 -13.28 -4.17 -4.03
C LYS A 48 -12.19 -3.10 -4.05
N ASP A 49 -12.28 -2.11 -4.92
CA ASP A 49 -11.34 -0.99 -5.02
C ASP A 49 -11.17 -0.25 -3.68
N HIS A 50 -12.25 -0.15 -2.89
CA HIS A 50 -12.19 0.50 -1.59
C HIS A 50 -11.14 -0.13 -0.64
N ALA A 51 -10.85 -1.43 -0.77
CA ALA A 51 -9.83 -2.09 0.04
C ALA A 51 -8.42 -1.55 -0.25
N ILE A 52 -8.12 -1.16 -1.49
CA ILE A 52 -6.85 -0.54 -1.88
C ILE A 52 -6.74 0.85 -1.23
N ASN A 53 -7.80 1.65 -1.30
CA ASN A 53 -7.86 2.99 -0.70
C ASN A 53 -7.68 2.95 0.83
N GLN A 54 -8.28 1.96 1.49
CA GLN A 54 -8.10 1.74 2.93
C GLN A 54 -6.66 1.31 3.27
N GLY A 55 -6.07 0.43 2.46
CA GLY A 55 -4.69 0.00 2.61
C GLY A 55 -3.70 1.16 2.47
N GLN A 56 -3.89 2.02 1.46
CA GLN A 56 -3.09 3.24 1.30
C GLN A 56 -3.19 4.14 2.53
N SER A 57 -4.42 4.46 2.97
CA SER A 57 -4.64 5.32 4.13
C SER A 57 -3.98 4.79 5.40
N ALA A 58 -3.99 3.47 5.60
CA ALA A 58 -3.34 2.82 6.74
C ALA A 58 -1.81 2.92 6.69
N ILE A 59 -1.21 2.79 5.50
CA ILE A 59 0.23 2.96 5.27
C ILE A 59 0.63 4.41 5.52
N GLU A 60 -0.10 5.38 4.96
CA GLU A 60 0.16 6.82 5.16
C GLU A 60 0.11 7.21 6.64
N LEU A 61 -0.90 6.72 7.37
CA LEU A 61 -1.00 6.96 8.81
C LEU A 61 0.18 6.35 9.58
N THR A 62 0.65 5.18 9.16
CA THR A 62 1.83 4.54 9.76
C THR A 62 3.11 5.31 9.47
N CYS A 63 3.31 5.77 8.25
CA CYS A 63 4.41 6.67 7.90
C CYS A 63 4.38 7.95 8.75
N ALA A 64 3.22 8.62 8.84
CA ALA A 64 3.08 9.82 9.66
C ALA A 64 3.41 9.57 11.15
N ARG A 65 2.95 8.43 11.69
CA ARG A 65 3.25 8.01 13.07
C ARG A 65 4.75 7.80 13.29
N LEU A 66 5.42 7.10 12.37
CA LEU A 66 6.87 6.84 12.45
C LEU A 66 7.69 8.12 12.40
N LEU A 67 7.29 9.08 11.55
CA LEU A 67 7.94 10.39 11.44
C LEU A 67 7.69 11.27 12.68
N ALA A 68 6.51 11.17 13.30
CA ALA A 68 6.15 11.99 14.46
C ALA A 68 6.75 11.50 15.78
N LEU A 69 6.87 10.18 15.96
CA LEU A 69 7.27 9.58 17.24
C LEU A 69 8.78 9.38 17.40
N GLN A 70 9.58 9.54 16.34
CA GLN A 70 11.01 9.21 16.35
C GLN A 70 11.86 10.31 15.71
N GLN A 71 13.16 10.37 16.03
CA GLN A 71 14.17 11.08 15.25
C GLN A 71 14.88 10.07 14.33
N PRO A 72 14.30 9.71 13.16
CA PRO A 72 14.90 8.74 12.26
C PRO A 72 16.24 9.24 11.71
N GLN A 73 17.14 8.31 11.39
CA GLN A 73 18.32 8.66 10.61
C GLN A 73 17.92 8.99 9.17
N VAL A 74 18.82 9.66 8.44
CA VAL A 74 18.54 10.11 7.06
C VAL A 74 18.12 8.96 6.14
N SER A 75 18.68 7.76 6.33
CA SER A 75 18.30 6.54 5.59
C SER A 75 16.84 6.16 5.83
N ASP A 76 16.42 6.17 7.09
CA ASP A 76 15.12 5.68 7.53
C ASP A 76 14.04 6.69 7.13
N LEU A 77 14.34 7.98 7.26
CA LEU A 77 13.50 9.06 6.76
C LEU A 77 13.25 8.93 5.25
N ARG A 78 14.31 8.66 4.47
CA ARG A 78 14.18 8.47 3.02
C ARG A 78 13.30 7.26 2.72
N PHE A 79 13.50 6.16 3.42
CA PHE A 79 12.69 4.95 3.24
C PHE A 79 11.20 5.21 3.48
N VAL A 80 10.84 5.84 4.60
CA VAL A 80 9.44 6.15 4.94
C VAL A 80 8.81 7.10 3.91
N ILE A 81 9.54 8.13 3.47
CA ILE A 81 9.05 9.06 2.44
C ILE A 81 8.87 8.35 1.09
N SER A 82 9.80 7.47 0.72
CA SER A 82 9.69 6.67 -0.50
C SER A 82 8.46 5.78 -0.48
N ILE A 83 8.21 5.05 0.61
CA ILE A 83 6.99 4.24 0.74
C ILE A 83 5.74 5.10 0.63
N MET A 84 5.70 6.25 1.31
CA MET A 84 4.55 7.15 1.28
C MET A 84 4.25 7.65 -0.15
N SER A 85 5.27 8.05 -0.91
CA SER A 85 5.10 8.47 -2.30
C SER A 85 4.66 7.29 -3.19
N SER A 86 5.35 6.16 -3.10
CA SER A 86 5.04 4.98 -3.93
C SER A 86 3.67 4.38 -3.61
N CYS A 87 3.19 4.52 -2.38
CA CYS A 87 1.85 4.08 -2.00
C CYS A 87 0.77 4.91 -2.69
N SER A 88 0.97 6.23 -2.81
CA SER A 88 0.07 7.09 -3.59
C SER A 88 0.16 6.81 -5.08
N ASP A 89 1.32 6.40 -5.59
CA ASP A 89 1.46 6.01 -7.00
C ASP A 89 0.80 4.66 -7.30
N LEU A 90 0.68 3.76 -6.31
CA LEU A 90 0.02 2.45 -6.48
C LEU A 90 -1.51 2.51 -6.49
N GLU A 91 -2.11 3.51 -5.84
CA GLU A 91 -3.57 3.69 -5.85
C GLU A 91 -4.07 4.29 -7.18
N ARG A 92 -3.20 4.98 -7.90
CA ARG A 92 -3.51 5.63 -9.20
C ARG A 92 -3.41 4.68 -10.38
#